data_AF-A0A0B6TKS9-F1
#
_entry.id   AF-A0A0B6TKS9-F1
#
_cell.length_a   1.000
_cell.length_b   1.000
_cell.length_c   1.000
_cell.angle_alpha   90.00
_cell.angle_beta   90.00
_cell.angle_gamma   90.00
#
_symmetry.space_group_name_H-M   'P 1'
#
loop_
_entity.id
_entity.type
_entity.pdbx_description
1 polymer ?
#
loop_
_entity_poly.entity_id
_entity_poly.type
_entity_poly.pdbx_seq_one_letter_code
_entity_poly.pdbx_strand_id
1 'polypeptide(L)'
;MNVYDVFHAQLNHFVLPGQRVLVKRWFVDFLVANPRLPAFAAAQAASQLLSRWGADVLTESLGETWTTRPLPATRSEWQADGYRVPDDAQPLMLSHLDGSRTEMFLLFDVELVDEQLVGTIDHLSPREPAAPFGLSPSLSEFSFHLGERERVALSNLWRICTVLEWSADVDPVREGQIEKAGRHLRCRPCSQLRSEDACYRLLIHPDVGRSRAMPLILGLMARLLGSWIQGRREGIPRRSNPVEQVSDAEVAVVSHIVGRRLGLGEPHVRGAPDVPEDIDWGRVVETTQVMEDLLEGKQNPLLPVGTTDGQTPVTPRLLVKDPYREVARELNEIRDEGERQVAERWLLDFVAGNGRFPVSTALALGSQLYHRWGADVVGDPSRRDWLDTIELRSVEEWRARGWVPRPEAAELLVPSGQGREAHYFLRDDVLVADRLAALESEAEAEPDNVALFRPGPADAPALAEFAELIPWREVEMLRNLWRYRLVVSLPTSDPGAADPDVTHLRFSVDQVEGESVTVGLIRMIATSVLTHEMGTAPVCGWEAALVAEVAARRLGVEYHPASLLEEALTREEGIQFRWDVIYQTAATVESMLSGFPG
;
A
#
# COMPACT_ATOMS: atom_id res chain seq x y z
N MET A 1 -27.69 4.47 -6.25
CA MET A 1 -28.32 4.27 -4.93
C MET A 1 -27.26 3.69 -4.03
N ASN A 2 -27.05 4.24 -2.83
CA ASN A 2 -26.02 3.71 -1.93
C ASN A 2 -26.52 2.40 -1.31
N VAL A 3 -25.64 1.42 -1.11
CA VAL A 3 -26.01 0.10 -0.57
C VAL A 3 -26.60 0.19 0.84
N TYR A 4 -26.25 1.24 1.60
CA TYR A 4 -26.81 1.51 2.92
C TYR A 4 -28.23 2.09 2.89
N ASP A 5 -28.68 2.70 1.79
CA ASP A 5 -30.00 3.36 1.72
C ASP A 5 -31.15 2.35 1.83
N VAL A 6 -30.88 1.05 1.60
CA VAL A 6 -31.85 -0.04 1.78
C VAL A 6 -32.36 -0.13 3.22
N PHE A 7 -31.55 0.20 4.23
CA PHE A 7 -31.96 0.18 5.64
C PHE A 7 -32.94 1.32 5.95
N HIS A 8 -32.72 2.50 5.34
CA HIS A 8 -33.66 3.60 5.42
C HIS A 8 -35.01 3.24 4.76
N ALA A 9 -34.96 2.63 3.58
CA ALA A 9 -36.17 2.14 2.91
C ALA A 9 -36.91 1.11 3.78
N GLN A 10 -36.21 0.11 4.33
CA GLN A 10 -36.82 -0.91 5.19
C GLN A 10 -37.48 -0.31 6.44
N LEU A 11 -36.74 0.46 7.23
CA LEU A 11 -37.19 0.94 8.54
C LEU A 11 -38.21 2.08 8.48
N ASN A 12 -38.23 2.88 7.40
CA ASN A 12 -39.15 4.02 7.26
C ASN A 12 -40.29 3.79 6.24
N HIS A 13 -40.13 2.95 5.22
CA HIS A 13 -41.16 2.75 4.18
C HIS A 13 -41.90 1.42 4.32
N PHE A 14 -41.19 0.31 4.58
CA PHE A 14 -41.78 -1.03 4.61
C PHE A 14 -42.33 -1.43 6.00
N VAL A 15 -41.86 -0.80 7.09
CA VAL A 15 -42.43 -1.00 8.44
C VAL A 15 -43.64 -0.09 8.68
N LEU A 16 -44.72 -0.67 9.21
CA LEU A 16 -45.97 0.04 9.56
C LEU A 16 -45.70 1.15 10.61
N PRO A 17 -46.29 2.36 10.48
CA PRO A 17 -46.00 3.48 11.36
C PRO A 17 -46.03 3.17 12.87
N GLY A 18 -47.09 2.48 13.34
CA GLY A 18 -47.25 2.11 14.75
C GLY A 18 -46.20 1.13 15.29
N GLN A 19 -45.41 0.48 14.43
CA GLN A 19 -44.35 -0.45 14.79
C GLN A 19 -42.94 0.12 14.59
N ARG A 20 -42.80 1.28 13.92
CA ARG A 20 -41.47 1.84 13.56
C ARG A 20 -40.59 2.11 14.77
N VAL A 21 -41.12 2.72 15.83
CA VAL A 21 -40.34 3.02 17.05
C VAL A 21 -39.80 1.73 17.69
N LEU A 22 -40.63 0.69 17.76
CA LEU A 22 -40.26 -0.62 18.29
C LEU A 22 -39.15 -1.27 17.45
N VAL A 23 -39.35 -1.35 16.13
CA VAL A 23 -38.41 -1.98 15.20
C VAL A 23 -37.10 -1.20 15.11
N LYS A 24 -37.13 0.13 15.12
CA LYS A 24 -35.93 0.99 15.16
C LYS A 24 -35.11 0.77 16.43
N ARG A 25 -35.77 0.68 17.59
CA ARG A 25 -35.10 0.37 18.86
C ARG A 25 -34.50 -1.04 18.85
N TRP A 26 -35.28 -2.04 18.43
CA TRP A 26 -34.78 -3.40 18.26
C TRP A 26 -33.59 -3.47 17.29
N PHE A 27 -33.60 -2.68 16.21
CA PHE A 27 -32.48 -2.62 15.26
C PHE A 27 -31.20 -2.06 15.90
N VAL A 28 -31.30 -1.01 16.74
CA VAL A 28 -30.17 -0.52 17.55
C VAL A 28 -29.68 -1.59 18.52
N ASP A 29 -30.59 -2.22 19.27
CA ASP A 29 -30.26 -3.26 20.24
C ASP A 29 -29.63 -4.50 19.56
N PHE A 30 -30.10 -4.88 18.37
CA PHE A 30 -29.54 -5.95 17.52
C PHE A 30 -28.14 -5.61 17.04
N LEU A 31 -27.92 -4.40 16.51
CA LEU A 31 -26.58 -3.95 16.11
C LEU A 31 -25.64 -4.02 17.32
N VAL A 32 -26.04 -3.48 18.46
CA VAL A 32 -25.25 -3.53 19.70
C VAL A 32 -24.93 -4.97 20.14
N ALA A 33 -25.87 -5.89 19.97
CA ALA A 33 -25.76 -7.27 20.42
C ALA A 33 -24.90 -8.19 19.54
N ASN A 34 -24.57 -7.80 18.30
CA ASN A 34 -23.80 -8.62 17.34
C ASN A 34 -22.45 -7.97 16.91
N PRO A 35 -21.53 -7.67 17.85
CA PRO A 35 -20.27 -6.98 17.54
C PRO A 35 -19.30 -7.79 16.67
N ARG A 36 -19.39 -9.14 16.69
CA ARG A 36 -18.60 -10.06 15.85
C ARG A 36 -18.69 -9.73 14.36
N LEU A 37 -19.88 -9.33 13.90
CA LEU A 37 -20.11 -8.90 12.51
C LEU A 37 -19.80 -7.40 12.33
N PRO A 38 -19.20 -6.97 11.20
CA PRO A 38 -19.18 -5.57 10.78
C PRO A 38 -20.59 -4.94 10.84
N ALA A 39 -20.69 -3.65 11.18
CA ALA A 39 -21.98 -2.96 11.33
C ALA A 39 -22.88 -3.08 10.08
N PHE A 40 -22.31 -3.05 8.88
CA PHE A 40 -23.03 -3.27 7.63
C PHE A 40 -23.60 -4.70 7.51
N ALA A 41 -22.80 -5.71 7.85
CA ALA A 41 -23.21 -7.12 7.84
C ALA A 41 -24.28 -7.41 8.91
N ALA A 42 -24.13 -6.84 10.11
CA ALA A 42 -25.14 -6.92 11.17
C ALA A 42 -26.47 -6.24 10.76
N ALA A 43 -26.42 -5.10 10.07
CA ALA A 43 -27.61 -4.43 9.54
C ALA A 43 -28.32 -5.25 8.45
N GLN A 44 -27.57 -5.93 7.57
CA GLN A 44 -28.14 -6.86 6.58
C GLN A 44 -28.80 -8.06 7.23
N ALA A 45 -28.17 -8.65 8.26
CA ALA A 45 -28.75 -9.73 9.04
C ALA A 45 -30.06 -9.26 9.70
N ALA A 46 -30.05 -8.12 10.40
CA ALA A 46 -31.24 -7.54 11.02
C ALA A 46 -32.37 -7.27 10.00
N SER A 47 -32.06 -6.73 8.83
CA SER A 47 -33.06 -6.46 7.77
C SER A 47 -33.70 -7.74 7.23
N GLN A 48 -32.92 -8.81 7.07
CA GLN A 48 -33.43 -10.12 6.64
C GLN A 48 -34.25 -10.81 7.73
N LEU A 49 -33.80 -10.74 8.99
CA LEU A 49 -34.52 -11.31 10.14
C LEU A 49 -35.85 -10.58 10.41
N LEU A 50 -35.87 -9.25 10.33
CA LEU A 50 -37.10 -8.46 10.38
C LEU A 50 -38.09 -8.88 9.29
N SER A 51 -37.59 -9.22 8.10
CA SER A 51 -38.42 -9.70 6.98
C SER A 51 -38.87 -11.16 7.16
N ARG A 52 -38.09 -12.00 7.84
CA ARG A 52 -38.37 -13.41 8.12
C ARG A 52 -39.32 -13.61 9.30
N TRP A 53 -39.18 -12.81 10.35
CA TRP A 53 -39.98 -12.89 11.58
C TRP A 53 -41.19 -11.94 11.59
N GLY A 54 -41.08 -10.77 10.95
CA GLY A 54 -42.09 -9.73 11.02
C GLY A 54 -42.07 -8.95 12.34
N ALA A 55 -42.71 -7.79 12.35
CA ALA A 55 -42.76 -6.90 13.52
C ALA A 55 -43.67 -7.44 14.66
N ASP A 56 -44.60 -8.33 14.34
CA ASP A 56 -45.52 -8.93 15.32
C ASP A 56 -44.76 -9.88 16.26
N VAL A 57 -43.90 -10.76 15.72
CA VAL A 57 -43.02 -11.64 16.51
C VAL A 57 -42.07 -10.83 17.40
N LEU A 58 -41.52 -9.72 16.90
CA LEU A 58 -40.73 -8.80 17.71
C LEU A 58 -41.53 -8.16 18.84
N THR A 59 -42.82 -7.88 18.62
CA THR A 59 -43.71 -7.32 19.65
C THR A 59 -43.98 -8.32 20.78
N GLU A 60 -44.21 -9.59 20.43
CA GLU A 60 -44.48 -10.66 21.40
C GLU A 60 -43.21 -11.12 22.13
N SER A 61 -42.05 -11.09 21.46
CA SER A 61 -40.79 -11.70 21.95
C SER A 61 -39.71 -10.68 22.34
N LEU A 62 -40.02 -9.39 22.48
CA LEU A 62 -39.02 -8.31 22.65
C LEU A 62 -38.06 -8.50 23.85
N GLY A 63 -38.48 -9.23 24.89
CA GLY A 63 -37.66 -9.53 26.07
C GLY A 63 -36.70 -10.71 25.88
N GLU A 64 -36.87 -11.50 24.82
CA GLU A 64 -36.12 -12.73 24.58
C GLU A 64 -34.78 -12.46 23.91
N THR A 65 -33.70 -12.99 24.48
CA THR A 65 -32.32 -12.72 24.02
C THR A 65 -32.06 -13.20 22.60
N TRP A 66 -32.78 -14.21 22.11
CA TRP A 66 -32.62 -14.72 20.74
C TRP A 66 -33.03 -13.70 19.66
N THR A 67 -33.95 -12.78 19.96
CA THR A 67 -34.38 -11.75 19.01
C THR A 67 -33.27 -10.76 18.68
N THR A 68 -32.31 -10.55 19.58
CA THR A 68 -31.16 -9.67 19.39
C THR A 68 -29.84 -10.45 19.26
N ARG A 69 -29.77 -11.72 19.67
CA ARG A 69 -28.61 -12.61 19.54
C ARG A 69 -29.00 -13.97 18.96
N PRO A 70 -29.33 -14.07 17.65
CA PRO A 70 -29.69 -15.34 17.01
C PRO A 70 -28.46 -16.15 16.55
N LEU A 71 -27.24 -15.69 16.88
CA LEU A 71 -25.95 -16.32 16.59
C LEU A 71 -25.74 -16.68 15.10
N PRO A 72 -25.77 -15.71 14.17
CA PRO A 72 -25.48 -16.00 12.77
C PRO A 72 -24.01 -16.44 12.60
N ALA A 73 -23.78 -17.62 12.01
CA ALA A 73 -22.45 -18.14 11.70
C ALA A 73 -22.43 -18.92 10.39
N THR A 74 -21.26 -19.10 9.79
CA THR A 74 -21.09 -19.84 8.53
C THR A 74 -21.30 -21.35 8.72
N ARG A 75 -21.59 -22.07 7.62
CA ARG A 75 -21.71 -23.54 7.62
C ARG A 75 -20.47 -24.23 8.21
N SER A 76 -19.28 -23.73 7.91
CA SER A 76 -18.00 -24.23 8.44
C SER A 76 -17.82 -23.99 9.93
N GLU A 77 -18.26 -22.84 10.47
CA GLU A 77 -18.18 -22.55 11.90
C GLU A 77 -19.15 -23.43 12.69
N TRP A 78 -20.37 -23.62 12.19
CA TRP A 78 -21.32 -24.56 12.80
C TRP A 78 -20.82 -26.01 12.78
N GLN A 79 -20.23 -26.46 11.67
CA GLN A 79 -19.64 -27.80 11.56
C GLN A 79 -18.45 -28.01 12.49
N ALA A 80 -17.63 -26.97 12.73
CA ALA A 80 -16.56 -27.02 13.72
C ALA A 80 -17.10 -27.13 15.15
N ASP A 81 -18.21 -26.44 15.46
CA ASP A 81 -18.85 -26.40 16.79
C ASP A 81 -19.82 -27.58 17.05
N GLY A 82 -19.79 -28.63 16.22
CA GLY A 82 -20.60 -29.86 16.42
C GLY A 82 -22.00 -29.84 15.80
N TYR A 83 -22.34 -28.84 14.99
CA TYR A 83 -23.64 -28.68 14.35
C TYR A 83 -23.63 -28.98 12.85
N ARG A 84 -24.68 -29.64 12.37
CA ARG A 84 -24.95 -29.81 10.94
C ARG A 84 -25.93 -28.72 10.48
N VAL A 85 -25.60 -28.06 9.37
CA VAL A 85 -26.57 -27.25 8.63
C VAL A 85 -27.33 -28.14 7.63
N PRO A 86 -28.67 -28.25 7.69
CA PRO A 86 -29.49 -28.91 6.67
C PRO A 86 -29.29 -28.31 5.27
N ASP A 87 -29.76 -29.05 4.26
CA ASP A 87 -29.65 -28.63 2.85
C ASP A 87 -30.80 -27.70 2.42
N ASP A 88 -31.89 -27.68 3.19
CA ASP A 88 -33.07 -26.82 3.04
C ASP A 88 -33.10 -25.61 4.00
N ALA A 89 -32.09 -25.49 4.88
CA ALA A 89 -31.93 -24.36 5.77
C ALA A 89 -31.81 -23.04 5.00
N GLN A 90 -32.52 -21.99 5.44
CA GLN A 90 -32.54 -20.69 4.76
C GLN A 90 -31.45 -19.76 5.29
N PRO A 91 -30.34 -19.53 4.55
CA PRO A 91 -29.28 -18.64 5.00
C PRO A 91 -29.71 -17.17 5.01
N LEU A 92 -29.14 -16.42 5.94
CA LEU A 92 -28.95 -14.98 5.77
C LEU A 92 -27.85 -14.76 4.72
N MET A 93 -28.20 -14.08 3.63
CA MET A 93 -27.27 -13.74 2.56
C MET A 93 -26.59 -12.41 2.88
N LEU A 94 -25.34 -12.45 3.31
CA LEU A 94 -24.57 -11.24 3.60
C LEU A 94 -23.72 -10.88 2.38
N SER A 95 -23.92 -9.69 1.83
CA SER A 95 -23.15 -9.14 0.72
C SER A 95 -22.06 -8.21 1.25
N HIS A 96 -20.82 -8.49 0.89
CA HIS A 96 -19.67 -7.66 1.23
C HIS A 96 -19.54 -6.47 0.28
N LEU A 97 -18.72 -5.47 0.66
CA LEU A 97 -18.51 -4.26 -0.14
C LEU A 97 -17.73 -4.52 -1.45
N ASP A 98 -17.00 -5.63 -1.53
CA ASP A 98 -16.31 -6.12 -2.74
C ASP A 98 -17.24 -6.88 -3.71
N GLY A 99 -18.52 -7.07 -3.35
CA GLY A 99 -19.51 -7.81 -4.13
C GLY A 99 -19.53 -9.31 -3.87
N SER A 100 -18.61 -9.85 -3.05
CA SER A 100 -18.67 -11.24 -2.59
C SER A 100 -19.86 -11.47 -1.64
N ARG A 101 -20.24 -12.73 -1.43
CA ARG A 101 -21.36 -13.11 -0.56
C ARG A 101 -20.97 -14.21 0.40
N THR A 102 -21.52 -14.16 1.61
CA THR A 102 -21.37 -15.18 2.64
C THR A 102 -22.75 -15.61 3.14
N GLU A 103 -22.95 -16.92 3.22
CA GLU A 103 -24.12 -17.54 3.84
C GLU A 103 -23.89 -17.65 5.35
N MET A 104 -24.84 -17.15 6.14
CA MET A 104 -24.87 -17.38 7.59
C MET A 104 -26.18 -18.02 8.01
N PHE A 105 -26.09 -19.04 8.85
CA PHE A 105 -27.21 -19.80 9.39
C PHE A 105 -27.37 -19.45 10.86
N LEU A 106 -28.60 -19.40 11.36
CA LEU A 106 -28.88 -19.14 12.78
C LEU A 106 -28.73 -20.42 13.59
N LEU A 107 -28.64 -20.30 14.91
CA LEU A 107 -28.72 -21.46 15.82
C LEU A 107 -30.03 -22.26 15.63
N PHE A 108 -31.10 -21.61 15.17
CA PHE A 108 -32.40 -22.25 14.89
C PHE A 108 -32.46 -22.97 13.53
N ASP A 109 -31.46 -22.77 12.67
CA ASP A 109 -31.38 -23.35 11.33
C ASP A 109 -30.39 -24.53 11.27
N VAL A 110 -29.95 -25.04 12.42
CA VAL A 110 -28.92 -26.09 12.52
C VAL A 110 -29.30 -27.20 13.50
N GLU A 111 -28.80 -28.41 13.23
CA GLU A 111 -29.02 -29.62 14.02
C GLU A 111 -27.76 -29.97 14.81
N LEU A 112 -27.86 -30.19 16.11
CA LEU A 112 -26.72 -30.67 16.91
C LEU A 112 -26.42 -32.13 16.57
N VAL A 113 -25.19 -32.43 16.15
CA VAL A 113 -24.76 -33.79 15.74
C VAL A 113 -23.59 -34.35 16.55
N ASP A 114 -22.78 -33.48 17.17
CA ASP A 114 -21.72 -33.89 18.12
C ASP A 114 -21.66 -32.93 19.32
N GLU A 115 -22.18 -33.38 20.46
CA GLU A 115 -22.18 -32.63 21.72
C GLU A 115 -20.76 -32.35 22.26
N GLN A 116 -19.74 -33.09 21.84
CA GLN A 116 -18.37 -32.94 22.36
C GLN A 116 -17.62 -31.74 21.78
N LEU A 117 -18.09 -31.19 20.65
CA LEU A 117 -17.49 -30.06 19.95
C LEU A 117 -18.12 -28.71 20.29
N VAL A 118 -19.24 -28.71 21.04
CA VAL A 118 -20.00 -27.49 21.38
C VAL A 118 -19.17 -26.55 22.26
N GLY A 119 -19.04 -25.30 21.82
CA GLY A 119 -18.23 -24.29 22.48
C GLY A 119 -16.75 -24.29 22.07
N THR A 120 -16.39 -24.98 20.98
CA THR A 120 -15.07 -24.84 20.34
C THR A 120 -14.97 -23.53 19.56
N ILE A 121 -16.09 -22.99 19.07
CA ILE A 121 -16.18 -21.67 18.47
C ILE A 121 -16.86 -20.71 19.45
N ASP A 122 -16.18 -19.63 19.86
CA ASP A 122 -16.85 -18.55 20.58
C ASP A 122 -17.68 -17.71 19.61
N HIS A 123 -18.96 -18.03 19.51
CA HIS A 123 -19.87 -17.32 18.61
C HIS A 123 -20.18 -15.87 19.04
N LEU A 124 -19.80 -15.47 20.26
CA LEU A 124 -20.06 -14.15 20.86
C LEU A 124 -18.83 -13.25 20.94
N SER A 125 -17.62 -13.77 20.66
CA SER A 125 -16.36 -13.03 20.74
C SER A 125 -16.43 -11.70 19.98
N PRO A 126 -16.25 -10.56 20.66
CA PRO A 126 -16.24 -9.25 20.01
C PRO A 126 -14.96 -9.07 19.20
N ARG A 127 -15.00 -8.18 18.21
CA ARG A 127 -13.80 -7.79 17.48
C ARG A 127 -12.87 -6.97 18.38
N GLU A 128 -11.58 -7.28 18.31
CA GLU A 128 -10.54 -6.54 19.01
C GLU A 128 -9.95 -5.45 18.10
N PRO A 129 -9.58 -4.27 18.64
CA PRO A 129 -8.77 -3.31 17.90
C PRO A 129 -7.43 -3.92 17.52
N ALA A 130 -6.95 -3.61 16.32
CA ALA A 130 -5.57 -3.90 15.94
C ALA A 130 -4.59 -3.23 16.91
N ALA A 131 -3.41 -3.82 17.07
CA ALA A 131 -2.32 -3.20 17.82
C ALA A 131 -2.02 -1.79 17.27
N PRO A 132 -1.74 -0.80 18.15
CA PRO A 132 -1.45 0.56 17.70
C PRO A 132 -0.22 0.56 16.79
N PHE A 133 -0.25 1.35 15.73
CA PHE A 133 0.91 1.51 14.85
C PHE A 133 2.06 2.12 15.67
N GLY A 134 3.29 1.62 15.52
CA GLY A 134 4.38 1.86 16.48
C GLY A 134 4.81 3.33 16.67
N LEU A 135 4.38 4.23 15.79
CA LEU A 135 4.63 5.67 15.82
C LEU A 135 3.39 6.52 16.16
N SER A 136 2.23 5.90 16.40
CA SER A 136 0.99 6.59 16.77
C SER A 136 1.07 7.21 18.17
N PRO A 137 0.37 8.34 18.41
CA PRO A 137 0.30 8.94 19.73
C PRO A 137 -0.32 7.97 20.76
N SER A 138 0.35 7.79 21.90
CA SER A 138 -0.06 6.88 22.98
C SER A 138 -1.22 7.42 23.84
N LEU A 139 -1.61 8.68 23.61
CA LEU A 139 -2.63 9.44 24.34
C LEU A 139 -2.43 9.38 25.86
N SER A 140 -1.18 9.31 26.32
CA SER A 140 -0.81 9.11 27.74
C SER A 140 -1.37 10.18 28.67
N GLU A 141 -1.52 11.41 28.17
CA GLU A 141 -2.13 12.57 28.80
C GLU A 141 -3.64 12.42 29.02
N PHE A 142 -4.29 11.46 28.36
CA PHE A 142 -5.69 11.07 28.62
C PHE A 142 -5.82 9.93 29.62
N SER A 143 -4.73 9.30 30.10
CA SER A 143 -4.77 8.06 30.91
C SER A 143 -5.56 8.12 32.23
N PHE A 144 -5.78 9.32 32.79
CA PHE A 144 -6.66 9.49 33.96
C PHE A 144 -8.16 9.36 33.59
N HIS A 145 -8.51 9.75 32.37
CA HIS A 145 -9.88 9.76 31.86
C HIS A 145 -10.21 8.52 31.03
N LEU A 146 -9.24 8.00 30.27
CA LEU A 146 -9.40 6.92 29.30
C LEU A 146 -8.56 5.68 29.64
N GLY A 147 -9.18 4.50 29.50
CA GLY A 147 -8.53 3.21 29.62
C GLY A 147 -7.57 2.90 28.47
N GLU A 148 -6.79 1.83 28.61
CA GLU A 148 -5.81 1.42 27.59
C GLU A 148 -6.46 1.08 26.24
N ARG A 149 -7.54 0.26 26.23
CA ARG A 149 -8.30 -0.08 25.02
C ARG A 149 -8.84 1.15 24.29
N GLU A 150 -9.29 2.16 25.04
CA GLU A 150 -9.81 3.43 24.50
C GLU A 150 -8.69 4.25 23.86
N ARG A 151 -7.53 4.37 24.52
CA ARG A 151 -6.36 5.05 23.96
C ARG A 151 -5.79 4.33 22.73
N VAL A 152 -5.75 3.00 22.73
CA VAL A 152 -5.36 2.21 21.55
C VAL A 152 -6.32 2.45 20.38
N ALA A 153 -7.63 2.39 20.61
CA ALA A 153 -8.61 2.63 19.56
C ALA A 153 -8.50 4.05 18.97
N LEU A 154 -8.37 5.06 19.85
CA LEU A 154 -8.22 6.47 19.46
C LEU A 154 -6.87 6.80 18.84
N SER A 155 -5.83 5.98 19.06
CA SER A 155 -4.53 6.15 18.41
C SER A 155 -4.64 6.10 16.88
N ASN A 156 -5.69 5.50 16.31
CA ASN A 156 -5.93 5.44 14.87
C ASN A 156 -6.48 6.74 14.24
N LEU A 157 -6.82 7.77 15.03
CA LEU A 157 -7.38 9.05 14.53
C LEU A 157 -6.50 9.75 13.47
N TRP A 158 -5.20 9.49 13.47
CA TRP A 158 -4.27 10.02 12.48
C TRP A 158 -4.65 9.64 11.03
N ARG A 159 -5.32 8.50 10.82
CA ARG A 159 -5.81 8.04 9.50
C ARG A 159 -6.79 9.01 8.85
N ILE A 160 -7.53 9.75 9.67
CA ILE A 160 -8.46 10.80 9.24
C ILE A 160 -7.87 12.20 9.46
N CYS A 161 -6.55 12.33 9.51
CA CYS A 161 -5.82 13.58 9.74
C CYS A 161 -6.30 14.33 10.99
N THR A 162 -6.70 13.60 12.03
CA THR A 162 -7.34 14.15 13.23
C THR A 162 -6.51 13.84 14.47
N VAL A 163 -6.41 14.81 15.38
CA VAL A 163 -5.79 14.65 16.70
C VAL A 163 -6.82 14.89 17.81
N LEU A 164 -6.52 14.39 19.01
CA LEU A 164 -7.31 14.54 20.22
C LEU A 164 -6.49 15.32 21.25
N GLU A 165 -7.06 16.39 21.83
CA GLU A 165 -6.33 17.31 22.69
C GLU A 165 -7.18 17.84 23.86
N TRP A 166 -6.51 18.17 24.96
CA TRP A 166 -7.09 18.99 26.03
C TRP A 166 -6.98 20.48 25.67
N SER A 167 -8.07 21.24 25.79
CA SER A 167 -8.04 22.70 25.63
C SER A 167 -8.99 23.42 26.58
N ALA A 168 -8.45 24.39 27.32
CA ALA A 168 -9.20 25.28 28.20
C ALA A 168 -9.95 26.40 27.44
N ASP A 169 -9.72 26.55 26.13
CA ASP A 169 -10.46 27.49 25.27
C ASP A 169 -11.84 26.94 24.85
N VAL A 170 -12.11 25.67 25.12
CA VAL A 170 -13.42 25.04 24.91
C VAL A 170 -14.40 25.55 25.98
N ASP A 171 -15.61 25.92 25.56
CA ASP A 171 -16.69 26.30 26.49
C ASP A 171 -16.95 25.18 27.52
N PRO A 172 -16.80 25.45 28.84
CA PRO A 172 -17.05 24.47 29.90
C PRO A 172 -18.46 23.87 29.88
N VAL A 173 -19.44 24.55 29.27
CA VAL A 173 -20.82 24.06 29.12
C VAL A 173 -20.95 23.07 27.95
N ARG A 174 -20.10 23.17 26.92
CA ARG A 174 -20.09 22.26 25.78
C ARG A 174 -19.21 21.03 26.00
N GLU A 175 -18.24 21.12 26.92
CA GLU A 175 -17.25 20.10 27.30
C GLU A 175 -16.33 19.60 26.16
N GLY A 176 -16.69 19.76 24.88
CA GLY A 176 -15.86 19.42 23.71
C GLY A 176 -16.25 20.15 22.41
N GLN A 177 -15.30 20.25 21.48
CA GLN A 177 -15.44 20.96 20.20
C GLN A 177 -14.62 20.29 19.09
N ILE A 178 -15.08 20.42 17.85
CA ILE A 178 -14.30 20.11 16.64
C ILE A 178 -13.76 21.42 16.07
N GLU A 179 -12.44 21.58 16.06
CA GLU A 179 -11.78 22.70 15.38
C GLU A 179 -11.23 22.22 14.03
N LYS A 180 -11.38 23.03 12.98
CA LYS A 180 -10.73 22.80 11.69
C LYS A 180 -9.35 23.47 11.69
N ALA A 181 -8.32 22.69 12.03
CA ALA A 181 -6.95 23.11 11.88
C ALA A 181 -6.54 23.10 10.38
N GLY A 182 -5.71 24.05 9.97
CA GLY A 182 -5.18 24.13 8.61
C GLY A 182 -5.81 25.22 7.71
N ARG A 183 -5.03 26.28 7.47
CA ARG A 183 -5.26 27.27 6.39
C ARG A 183 -4.69 26.82 5.02
N HIS A 184 -4.18 25.59 4.91
CA HIS A 184 -3.39 25.13 3.76
C HIS A 184 -3.85 23.78 3.19
N LEU A 185 -3.62 23.60 1.88
CA LEU A 185 -4.15 22.52 1.04
C LEU A 185 -3.57 21.11 1.31
N ARG A 186 -2.69 20.92 2.30
CA ARG A 186 -1.78 19.77 2.40
C ARG A 186 -1.99 18.78 3.57
N CYS A 187 -3.08 18.83 4.33
CA CYS A 187 -3.34 17.80 5.36
C CYS A 187 -3.23 16.38 4.78
N ARG A 188 -2.50 15.48 5.46
CA ARG A 188 -2.33 14.07 5.08
C ARG A 188 -2.36 13.16 6.31
N PRO A 189 -2.73 11.89 6.17
CA PRO A 189 -2.62 10.93 7.26
C PRO A 189 -1.15 10.55 7.41
N CYS A 190 -0.60 10.79 8.60
CA CYS A 190 0.75 10.41 9.00
C CYS A 190 0.66 9.84 10.40
N SER A 191 1.33 8.72 10.70
CA SER A 191 1.23 8.11 12.03
C SER A 191 1.75 9.02 13.16
N GLN A 192 2.72 9.89 12.85
CA GLN A 192 3.31 10.89 13.75
C GLN A 192 2.54 12.23 13.78
N LEU A 193 1.27 12.28 13.34
CA LEU A 193 0.49 13.51 13.16
C LEU A 193 0.51 14.42 14.40
N ARG A 194 0.95 15.66 14.21
CA ARG A 194 0.94 16.72 15.23
C ARG A 194 -0.27 17.64 15.07
N SER A 195 -0.60 18.37 16.13
CA SER A 195 -1.67 19.37 16.18
C SER A 195 -1.61 20.44 15.09
N GLU A 196 -0.39 20.82 14.69
CA GLU A 196 -0.12 21.82 13.65
C GLU A 196 -0.37 21.31 12.22
N ASP A 197 -0.25 20.01 12.00
CA ASP A 197 -0.44 19.33 10.71
C ASP A 197 -1.84 18.70 10.56
N ALA A 198 -2.58 18.59 11.67
CA ALA A 198 -3.92 18.05 11.71
C ALA A 198 -4.90 18.88 10.85
N CYS A 199 -5.83 18.20 10.20
CA CYS A 199 -6.94 18.86 9.48
C CYS A 199 -8.14 19.13 10.40
N TYR A 200 -8.24 18.36 11.48
CA TYR A 200 -9.25 18.53 12.52
C TYR A 200 -8.61 18.25 13.89
N ARG A 201 -8.98 19.04 14.90
CA ARG A 201 -8.62 18.82 16.31
C ARG A 201 -9.90 18.55 17.08
N LEU A 202 -9.97 17.41 17.74
CA LEU A 202 -11.01 17.11 18.72
C LEU A 202 -10.54 17.69 20.06
N LEU A 203 -11.07 18.85 20.41
CA LEU A 203 -10.72 19.56 21.64
C LEU A 203 -11.68 19.14 22.75
N ILE A 204 -11.14 18.71 23.88
CA ILE A 204 -11.90 18.33 25.07
C ILE A 204 -11.55 19.29 26.21
N HIS A 205 -12.54 19.73 26.98
CA HIS A 205 -12.32 20.59 28.13
C HIS A 205 -11.67 19.80 29.30
N PRO A 206 -10.61 20.31 29.96
CA PRO A 206 -9.88 19.57 31.01
C PRO A 206 -10.73 19.09 32.18
N ASP A 207 -11.81 19.79 32.52
CA ASP A 207 -12.69 19.45 33.66
C ASP A 207 -13.75 18.38 33.32
N VAL A 208 -13.70 17.75 32.14
CA VAL A 208 -14.68 16.72 31.77
C VAL A 208 -14.60 15.52 32.72
N GLY A 209 -15.75 15.06 33.21
CA GLY A 209 -15.79 13.90 34.10
C GLY A 209 -15.27 12.62 33.41
N ARG A 210 -14.53 11.77 34.15
CA ARG A 210 -13.97 10.50 33.65
C ARG A 210 -14.97 9.63 32.87
N SER A 211 -16.20 9.45 33.36
CA SER A 211 -17.24 8.67 32.67
C SER A 211 -17.88 9.37 31.46
N ARG A 212 -17.57 10.65 31.23
CA ARG A 212 -18.06 11.45 30.09
C ARG A 212 -17.04 11.62 28.97
N ALA A 213 -15.74 11.54 29.26
CA ALA A 213 -14.67 11.76 28.29
C ALA A 213 -14.83 10.88 27.04
N MET A 214 -14.91 9.55 27.20
CA MET A 214 -14.95 8.65 26.04
C MET A 214 -16.19 8.84 25.16
N PRO A 215 -17.44 8.90 25.69
CA PRO A 215 -18.59 9.04 24.81
C PRO A 215 -18.76 10.45 24.23
N LEU A 216 -18.21 11.49 24.87
CA LEU A 216 -18.06 12.82 24.26
C LEU A 216 -17.16 12.74 23.02
N ILE A 217 -16.00 12.09 23.12
CA ILE A 217 -15.09 11.86 21.99
C ILE A 217 -15.78 11.07 20.88
N LEU A 218 -16.50 9.98 21.22
CA LEU A 218 -17.29 9.21 20.26
C LEU A 218 -18.38 10.07 19.57
N GLY A 219 -19.02 10.99 20.29
CA GLY A 219 -19.98 11.94 19.73
C GLY A 219 -19.35 12.92 18.74
N LEU A 220 -18.19 13.49 19.08
CA LEU A 220 -17.45 14.37 18.16
C LEU A 220 -16.99 13.60 16.91
N MET A 221 -16.49 12.37 17.06
CA MET A 221 -16.12 11.51 15.93
C MET A 221 -17.31 11.17 15.03
N ALA A 222 -18.45 10.80 15.61
CA ALA A 222 -19.67 10.49 14.86
C ALA A 222 -20.17 11.71 14.08
N ARG A 223 -20.11 12.92 14.65
CA ARG A 223 -20.46 14.17 13.95
C ARG A 223 -19.49 14.47 12.81
N LEU A 224 -18.18 14.31 13.02
CA LEU A 224 -17.16 14.51 11.98
C LEU A 224 -17.37 13.55 10.80
N LEU A 225 -17.38 12.24 11.07
CA LEU A 225 -17.51 11.21 10.04
C LEU A 225 -18.87 11.25 9.34
N GLY A 226 -19.95 11.49 10.08
CA GLY A 226 -21.28 11.67 9.51
C GLY A 226 -21.35 12.84 8.54
N SER A 227 -20.71 13.97 8.85
CA SER A 227 -20.67 15.15 7.97
C SER A 227 -19.85 14.88 6.69
N TRP A 228 -18.79 14.08 6.77
CA TRP A 228 -18.02 13.65 5.61
C TRP A 228 -18.82 12.71 4.70
N ILE A 229 -19.52 11.74 5.30
CA ILE A 229 -20.39 10.80 4.60
C ILE A 229 -21.54 11.56 3.92
N GLN A 230 -22.14 12.54 4.60
CA GLN A 230 -23.22 13.35 4.04
C GLN A 230 -22.77 14.13 2.81
N GLY A 231 -21.72 14.95 2.91
CA GLY A 231 -21.27 15.69 1.73
C GLY A 231 -20.81 14.78 0.60
N ARG A 232 -20.22 13.60 0.88
CA ARG A 232 -19.93 12.60 -0.16
C ARG A 232 -21.22 12.10 -0.85
N ARG A 233 -22.31 11.84 -0.10
CA ARG A 233 -23.63 11.49 -0.65
C ARG A 233 -24.20 12.63 -1.54
N GLU A 234 -23.90 13.88 -1.19
CA GLU A 234 -24.28 15.09 -1.94
C GLU A 234 -23.31 15.47 -3.08
N GLY A 235 -22.22 14.72 -3.30
CA GLY A 235 -21.19 15.03 -4.31
C GLY A 235 -20.24 16.18 -3.91
N ILE A 236 -20.29 16.64 -2.67
CA ILE A 236 -19.44 17.70 -2.10
C ILE A 236 -18.08 17.12 -1.66
N PRO A 237 -16.94 17.74 -2.00
CA PRO A 237 -15.62 17.27 -1.57
C PRO A 237 -15.47 17.29 -0.04
N ARG A 238 -14.90 16.22 0.54
CA ARG A 238 -14.78 15.98 2.01
C ARG A 238 -14.28 17.18 2.85
N ARG A 239 -13.47 18.08 2.27
CA ARG A 239 -12.87 19.25 2.96
C ARG A 239 -13.78 20.50 2.98
N SER A 240 -14.93 20.44 2.33
CA SER A 240 -15.88 21.56 2.18
C SER A 240 -17.06 21.49 3.15
N ASN A 241 -17.28 20.35 3.80
CA ASN A 241 -18.52 20.06 4.52
C ASN A 241 -18.57 20.82 5.86
N PRO A 242 -19.67 21.54 6.16
CA PRO A 242 -19.92 22.03 7.50
C PRO A 242 -20.23 20.86 8.44
N VAL A 243 -19.58 20.85 9.60
CA VAL A 243 -19.72 19.81 10.66
C VAL A 243 -21.15 19.75 11.24
N GLU A 244 -21.95 20.79 11.01
CA GLU A 244 -23.32 20.96 11.54
C GLU A 244 -24.42 20.26 10.70
N GLN A 245 -24.08 19.58 9.60
CA GLN A 245 -25.07 18.92 8.72
C GLN A 245 -25.67 17.60 9.24
N VAL A 246 -25.24 17.10 10.40
CA VAL A 246 -25.71 15.84 10.99
C VAL A 246 -26.54 16.14 12.23
N SER A 247 -27.70 15.47 12.38
CA SER A 247 -28.56 15.67 13.55
C SER A 247 -27.95 15.07 14.82
N ASP A 248 -28.20 15.72 15.96
CA ASP A 248 -27.68 15.26 17.25
C ASP A 248 -28.21 13.87 17.64
N ALA A 249 -29.39 13.50 17.16
CA ALA A 249 -29.95 12.17 17.37
C ALA A 249 -29.17 11.08 16.62
N GLU A 250 -28.75 11.31 15.38
CA GLU A 250 -27.89 10.36 14.66
C GLU A 250 -26.50 10.28 15.30
N VAL A 251 -25.95 11.41 15.73
CA VAL A 251 -24.68 11.45 16.49
C VAL A 251 -24.79 10.60 17.77
N ALA A 252 -25.89 10.73 18.51
CA ALA A 252 -26.14 9.94 19.72
C ALA A 252 -26.36 8.44 19.43
N VAL A 253 -27.08 8.09 18.37
CA VAL A 253 -27.30 6.70 17.97
C VAL A 253 -25.99 6.05 17.50
N VAL A 254 -25.21 6.70 16.64
CA VAL A 254 -23.92 6.17 16.16
C VAL A 254 -22.92 6.02 17.30
N SER A 255 -22.75 7.04 18.15
CA SER A 255 -21.80 6.98 19.27
C SER A 255 -22.19 5.92 20.31
N HIS A 256 -23.50 5.72 20.54
CA HIS A 256 -24.01 4.62 21.35
C HIS A 256 -23.69 3.26 20.74
N ILE A 257 -24.02 3.05 19.45
CA ILE A 257 -23.80 1.77 18.77
C ILE A 257 -22.32 1.39 18.76
N VAL A 258 -21.43 2.30 18.34
CA VAL A 258 -19.98 2.07 18.27
C VAL A 258 -19.38 1.85 19.65
N GLY A 259 -19.71 2.70 20.63
CA GLY A 259 -19.19 2.56 22.00
C GLY A 259 -19.56 1.22 22.63
N ARG A 260 -20.81 0.77 22.45
CA ARG A 260 -21.29 -0.50 22.98
C ARG A 260 -20.73 -1.72 22.25
N ARG A 261 -20.50 -1.65 20.93
CA ARG A 261 -19.95 -2.77 20.13
C ARG A 261 -18.46 -2.97 20.31
N LEU A 262 -17.69 -1.89 20.47
CA LEU A 262 -16.24 -1.95 20.69
C LEU A 262 -15.83 -2.08 22.17
N GLY A 263 -16.77 -1.86 23.10
CA GLY A 263 -16.52 -1.89 24.55
C GLY A 263 -15.79 -0.63 25.04
N LEU A 264 -16.20 0.54 24.59
CA LEU A 264 -15.58 1.84 24.85
C LEU A 264 -16.53 2.73 25.68
N GLY A 265 -16.04 3.28 26.78
CA GLY A 265 -16.75 4.13 27.71
C GLY A 265 -17.76 3.41 28.61
N GLU A 266 -18.20 4.11 29.66
CA GLU A 266 -19.45 3.74 30.34
C GLU A 266 -20.66 4.08 29.44
N PRO A 267 -21.75 3.29 29.45
CA PRO A 267 -22.92 3.54 28.63
C PRO A 267 -23.53 4.92 28.95
N HIS A 268 -23.45 5.83 27.98
CA HIS A 268 -23.79 7.25 28.14
C HIS A 268 -25.28 7.50 28.48
N VAL A 269 -26.14 6.52 28.19
CA VAL A 269 -27.57 6.53 28.52
C VAL A 269 -27.92 5.23 29.27
N ARG A 270 -28.56 5.35 30.44
CA ARG A 270 -29.24 4.21 31.09
C ARG A 270 -30.57 3.94 30.38
N GLY A 271 -30.49 3.39 29.18
CA GLY A 271 -31.62 3.15 28.28
C GLY A 271 -31.17 3.19 26.83
N ALA A 272 -32.04 2.73 25.92
CA ALA A 272 -31.82 2.96 24.49
C ALA A 272 -31.89 4.48 24.20
N PRO A 273 -31.09 5.01 23.25
CA PRO A 273 -31.24 6.39 22.80
C PRO A 273 -32.68 6.62 22.30
N ASP A 274 -33.19 7.84 22.46
CA ASP A 274 -34.45 8.22 21.80
C ASP A 274 -34.20 8.37 20.29
N VAL A 275 -35.10 7.85 19.47
CA VAL A 275 -34.87 7.62 18.04
C VAL A 275 -35.95 8.32 17.22
N PRO A 276 -35.67 9.54 16.72
CA PRO A 276 -36.61 10.30 15.88
C PRO A 276 -37.08 9.56 14.63
N GLU A 277 -38.24 9.98 14.11
CA GLU A 277 -38.81 9.37 12.92
C GLU A 277 -37.98 9.62 11.65
N ASP A 278 -37.30 10.77 11.57
CA ASP A 278 -36.61 11.33 10.41
C ASP A 278 -35.13 10.93 10.26
N ILE A 279 -34.60 10.07 11.14
CA ILE A 279 -33.21 9.57 11.06
C ILE A 279 -32.89 8.92 9.71
N ASP A 280 -31.74 9.29 9.13
CA ASP A 280 -31.16 8.58 8.00
C ASP A 280 -30.41 7.31 8.45
N TRP A 281 -31.12 6.19 8.50
CA TRP A 281 -30.53 4.87 8.78
C TRP A 281 -29.41 4.46 7.82
N GLY A 282 -29.44 4.92 6.57
CA GLY A 282 -28.36 4.67 5.63
C GLY A 282 -27.07 5.36 6.09
N ARG A 283 -27.16 6.62 6.49
CA ARG A 283 -26.04 7.38 7.05
C ARG A 283 -25.62 6.86 8.42
N VAL A 284 -26.54 6.46 9.30
CA VAL A 284 -26.23 5.88 10.62
C VAL A 284 -25.42 4.59 10.49
N VAL A 285 -25.86 3.62 9.67
CA VAL A 285 -25.13 2.34 9.50
C VAL A 285 -23.78 2.57 8.80
N GLU A 286 -23.72 3.44 7.79
CA GLU A 286 -22.47 3.78 7.09
C GLU A 286 -21.46 4.48 8.02
N THR A 287 -21.92 5.44 8.83
CA THR A 287 -21.06 6.14 9.80
C THR A 287 -20.58 5.20 10.90
N THR A 288 -21.46 4.31 11.39
CA THR A 288 -21.09 3.26 12.34
C THR A 288 -19.99 2.36 11.76
N GLN A 289 -20.15 1.86 10.53
CA GLN A 289 -19.16 1.00 9.88
C GLN A 289 -17.80 1.69 9.74
N VAL A 290 -17.77 2.91 9.19
CA VAL A 290 -16.52 3.68 8.99
C VAL A 290 -15.84 4.02 10.32
N MET A 291 -16.63 4.32 11.35
CA MET A 291 -16.11 4.64 12.68
C MET A 291 -15.60 3.41 13.43
N GLU A 292 -16.22 2.24 13.27
CA GLU A 292 -15.69 0.96 13.74
C GLU A 292 -14.38 0.61 13.06
N ASP A 293 -14.32 0.65 11.72
CA ASP A 293 -13.10 0.29 11.00
C ASP A 293 -11.94 1.24 11.35
N LEU A 294 -12.23 2.53 11.58
CA LEU A 294 -11.24 3.50 12.06
C LEU A 294 -10.70 3.12 13.44
N LEU A 295 -11.58 2.92 14.43
CA LEU A 295 -11.21 2.63 15.81
C LEU A 295 -10.58 1.24 15.98
N GLU A 296 -10.98 0.26 15.17
CA GLU A 296 -10.36 -1.06 15.12
C GLU A 296 -9.03 -1.08 14.34
N GLY A 297 -8.62 0.03 13.72
CA GLY A 297 -7.39 0.09 12.91
C GLY A 297 -7.47 -0.69 11.59
N LYS A 298 -8.67 -0.94 11.06
CA LYS A 298 -8.91 -1.65 9.80
C LYS A 298 -8.80 -0.74 8.59
N GLN A 299 -8.57 -1.36 7.43
CA GLN A 299 -8.65 -0.67 6.15
C GLN A 299 -10.13 -0.55 5.75
N ASN A 300 -10.54 0.62 5.29
CA ASN A 300 -11.86 0.91 4.74
C ASN A 300 -11.66 1.94 3.62
N PRO A 301 -12.25 1.79 2.42
CA PRO A 301 -12.01 2.68 1.27
C PRO A 301 -12.51 4.13 1.48
N LEU A 302 -13.34 4.37 2.50
CA LEU A 302 -13.71 5.71 2.92
C LEU A 302 -12.68 6.34 3.87
N LEU A 303 -11.82 5.56 4.50
CA LEU A 303 -10.68 6.07 5.28
C LEU A 303 -9.48 6.28 4.35
N PRO A 304 -8.79 7.43 4.42
CA PRO A 304 -7.52 7.58 3.72
C PRO A 304 -6.53 6.49 4.15
N VAL A 305 -5.86 5.85 3.19
CA VAL A 305 -4.71 5.00 3.50
C VAL A 305 -3.60 5.90 4.04
N GLY A 306 -3.01 5.49 5.17
CA GLY A 306 -1.80 6.12 5.67
C GLY A 306 -0.66 5.87 4.70
N THR A 307 -0.17 6.93 4.06
CA THR A 307 1.20 6.90 3.54
C THR A 307 2.12 6.85 4.76
N THR A 308 3.13 5.99 4.71
CA THR A 308 4.33 6.22 5.52
C THR A 308 4.91 7.56 5.07
N ASP A 309 4.77 8.53 5.95
CA ASP A 309 5.31 9.89 5.89
C ASP A 309 4.78 10.81 4.77
N GLY A 310 5.26 12.07 4.84
CA GLY A 310 4.65 13.26 4.24
C GLY A 310 4.74 13.38 2.73
N GLN A 311 5.01 12.28 2.02
CA GLN A 311 5.12 12.28 0.57
C GLN A 311 3.79 12.61 -0.09
N THR A 312 3.76 13.73 -0.81
CA THR A 312 3.69 13.56 -2.25
C THR A 312 2.85 12.38 -2.78
N PRO A 313 1.49 12.32 -2.81
CA PRO A 313 0.83 11.61 -3.89
C PRO A 313 1.18 12.39 -5.14
N VAL A 314 2.44 12.21 -5.58
CA VAL A 314 2.96 12.72 -6.83
C VAL A 314 2.05 12.05 -7.83
N THR A 315 1.01 12.77 -8.25
CA THR A 315 0.22 12.44 -9.42
C THR A 315 1.25 12.04 -10.45
N PRO A 316 1.33 10.75 -10.85
CA PRO A 316 2.55 10.17 -11.38
C PRO A 316 3.06 11.10 -12.45
N ARG A 317 4.20 11.76 -12.17
CA ARG A 317 4.82 12.67 -13.14
C ARG A 317 5.16 11.76 -14.29
N LEU A 318 4.37 11.85 -15.35
CA LEU A 318 4.40 10.94 -16.48
C LEU A 318 5.81 10.99 -17.09
N LEU A 319 6.70 10.09 -16.63
CA LEU A 319 8.05 9.81 -17.15
C LEU A 319 7.94 9.12 -18.51
N VAL A 320 7.12 9.69 -19.39
CA VAL A 320 6.48 9.01 -20.53
C VAL A 320 7.21 9.30 -21.84
N LYS A 321 8.32 10.05 -21.80
CA LYS A 321 9.10 10.37 -23.01
C LYS A 321 10.61 10.12 -22.90
N ASP A 322 11.25 10.47 -21.80
CA ASP A 322 12.72 10.32 -21.68
C ASP A 322 13.14 10.16 -20.21
N PRO A 323 13.06 8.93 -19.65
CA PRO A 323 13.42 8.67 -18.26
C PRO A 323 14.83 9.12 -17.90
N TYR A 324 15.77 9.04 -18.85
CA TYR A 324 17.16 9.45 -18.64
C TYR A 324 17.25 10.95 -18.32
N ARG A 325 16.70 11.80 -19.19
CA ARG A 325 16.74 13.26 -19.00
C ARG A 325 15.87 13.73 -17.83
N GLU A 326 14.72 13.10 -17.62
CA GLU A 326 13.79 13.53 -16.58
C GLU A 326 14.33 13.22 -15.18
N VAL A 327 14.90 12.02 -14.97
CA VAL A 327 15.54 11.67 -13.70
C VAL A 327 16.84 12.45 -13.48
N ALA A 328 17.65 12.66 -14.52
CA ALA A 328 18.85 13.50 -14.42
C ALA A 328 18.51 14.96 -14.05
N ARG A 329 17.42 15.51 -14.60
CA ARG A 329 16.93 16.84 -14.18
C ARG A 329 16.47 16.82 -12.72
N GLU A 330 15.70 15.82 -12.29
CA GLU A 330 15.20 15.75 -10.91
C GLU A 330 16.35 15.63 -9.90
N LEU A 331 17.36 14.77 -10.14
CA LEU A 331 18.55 14.68 -9.28
C LEU A 331 19.31 16.01 -9.16
N ASN A 332 19.42 16.76 -10.25
CA ASN A 332 20.04 18.09 -10.26
C ASN A 332 19.15 19.20 -9.64
N GLU A 333 17.84 18.97 -9.49
CA GLU A 333 16.90 19.90 -8.83
C GLU A 333 16.85 19.71 -7.30
N ILE A 334 17.24 18.55 -6.77
CA ILE A 334 17.34 18.30 -5.32
C ILE A 334 18.40 19.24 -4.72
N ARG A 335 17.99 20.01 -3.72
CA ARG A 335 18.84 21.05 -3.08
C ARG A 335 19.56 20.57 -1.83
N ASP A 336 19.01 19.59 -1.12
CA ASP A 336 19.65 18.99 0.03
C ASP A 336 20.65 17.94 -0.44
N GLU A 337 21.90 18.06 0.01
CA GLU A 337 22.97 17.17 -0.47
C GLU A 337 22.82 15.74 0.06
N GLY A 338 22.30 15.58 1.29
CA GLY A 338 22.02 14.26 1.86
C GLY A 338 20.87 13.57 1.13
N GLU A 339 19.78 14.29 0.86
CA GLU A 339 18.68 13.79 0.03
C GLU A 339 19.18 13.42 -1.39
N ARG A 340 20.03 14.25 -2.01
CA ARG A 340 20.59 13.94 -3.33
C ARG A 340 21.45 12.68 -3.30
N GLN A 341 22.36 12.54 -2.34
CA GLN A 341 23.21 11.34 -2.20
C GLN A 341 22.37 10.07 -2.00
N VAL A 342 21.30 10.14 -1.20
CA VAL A 342 20.36 9.03 -1.03
C VAL A 342 19.63 8.69 -2.35
N ALA A 343 19.17 9.71 -3.09
CA ALA A 343 18.51 9.51 -4.38
C ALA A 343 19.45 8.94 -5.46
N GLU A 344 20.68 9.47 -5.56
CA GLU A 344 21.74 9.00 -6.46
C GLU A 344 22.10 7.54 -6.15
N ARG A 345 22.30 7.20 -4.87
CA ARG A 345 22.60 5.84 -4.42
C ARG A 345 21.46 4.87 -4.70
N TRP A 346 20.23 5.25 -4.33
CA TRP A 346 19.03 4.44 -4.54
C TRP A 346 18.84 4.09 -6.02
N LEU A 347 18.91 5.09 -6.91
CA LEU A 347 18.71 4.86 -8.34
C LEU A 347 19.83 4.00 -8.93
N LEU A 348 21.09 4.21 -8.50
CA LEU A 348 22.21 3.39 -8.93
C LEU A 348 22.02 1.93 -8.51
N ASP A 349 21.78 1.66 -7.23
CA ASP A 349 21.61 0.29 -6.73
C ASP A 349 20.35 -0.39 -7.29
N PHE A 350 19.22 0.32 -7.38
CA PHE A 350 17.97 -0.24 -7.92
C PHE A 350 18.09 -0.58 -9.41
N VAL A 351 18.64 0.33 -10.22
CA VAL A 351 18.86 0.10 -11.66
C VAL A 351 19.86 -1.03 -11.87
N ALA A 352 20.95 -1.04 -11.08
CA ALA A 352 21.98 -2.07 -11.15
C ALA A 352 21.48 -3.47 -10.73
N GLY A 353 20.58 -3.55 -9.75
CA GLY A 353 19.98 -4.80 -9.28
C GLY A 353 18.84 -5.35 -10.14
N ASN A 354 18.16 -4.51 -10.96
CA ASN A 354 16.99 -4.92 -11.76
C ASN A 354 17.31 -5.14 -13.25
N GLY A 355 18.27 -6.03 -13.55
CA GLY A 355 18.65 -6.41 -14.91
C GLY A 355 17.51 -7.00 -15.77
N ARG A 356 16.47 -7.59 -15.15
CA ARG A 356 15.26 -8.10 -15.85
C ARG A 356 14.53 -7.04 -16.69
N PHE A 357 14.67 -5.76 -16.35
CA PHE A 357 14.07 -4.64 -17.06
C PHE A 357 15.12 -3.88 -17.87
N PRO A 358 14.82 -3.34 -19.06
CA PRO A 358 15.70 -2.39 -19.74
C PRO A 358 16.08 -1.21 -18.82
N VAL A 359 17.27 -0.63 -18.98
CA VAL A 359 17.76 0.46 -18.10
C VAL A 359 16.76 1.61 -17.97
N SER A 360 16.15 2.05 -19.07
CA SER A 360 15.11 3.11 -19.06
C SER A 360 13.88 2.73 -18.22
N THR A 361 13.44 1.47 -18.28
CA THR A 361 12.34 0.92 -17.47
C THR A 361 12.74 0.85 -16.00
N ALA A 362 13.92 0.30 -15.69
CA ALA A 362 14.43 0.22 -14.34
C ALA A 362 14.59 1.61 -13.71
N LEU A 363 15.08 2.60 -14.48
CA LEU A 363 15.25 3.98 -14.04
C LEU A 363 13.90 4.67 -13.76
N ALA A 364 12.91 4.48 -14.64
CA ALA A 364 11.56 5.00 -14.45
C ALA A 364 10.84 4.38 -13.24
N LEU A 365 10.99 3.06 -13.02
CA LEU A 365 10.45 2.36 -11.86
C LEU A 365 11.16 2.81 -10.57
N GLY A 366 12.50 2.83 -10.56
CA GLY A 366 13.29 3.25 -9.41
C GLY A 366 13.00 4.69 -8.98
N SER A 367 12.82 5.61 -9.93
CA SER A 367 12.39 6.99 -9.66
C SER A 367 10.97 7.07 -9.07
N GLN A 368 10.00 6.35 -9.66
CA GLN A 368 8.64 6.32 -9.09
C GLN A 368 8.60 5.70 -7.70
N LEU A 369 9.43 4.68 -7.43
CA LEU A 369 9.57 4.07 -6.11
C LEU A 369 10.26 5.00 -5.11
N TYR A 370 11.29 5.76 -5.51
CA TYR A 370 11.86 6.85 -4.71
C TYR A 370 10.78 7.87 -4.33
N HIS A 371 9.95 8.29 -5.29
CA HIS A 371 8.83 9.22 -5.04
C HIS A 371 7.66 8.60 -4.24
N ARG A 372 7.58 7.27 -4.13
CA ARG A 372 6.54 6.51 -3.41
C ARG A 372 6.95 6.11 -1.98
N TRP A 373 8.25 6.01 -1.70
CA TRP A 373 8.79 5.61 -0.40
C TRP A 373 9.62 6.71 0.29
N GLY A 374 10.37 7.50 -0.47
CA GLY A 374 11.12 8.66 0.01
C GLY A 374 12.50 8.35 0.56
N ALA A 375 13.31 9.41 0.69
CA ALA A 375 14.69 9.35 1.16
C ALA A 375 14.83 8.61 2.50
N ASP A 376 13.90 8.81 3.44
CA ASP A 376 13.93 8.15 4.75
C ASP A 376 13.79 6.62 4.68
N VAL A 377 13.08 6.09 3.67
CA VAL A 377 12.89 4.65 3.47
C VAL A 377 13.98 4.06 2.60
N VAL A 378 14.33 4.72 1.49
CA VAL A 378 15.37 4.23 0.55
C VAL A 378 16.79 4.42 1.07
N GLY A 379 17.00 5.39 1.97
CA GLY A 379 18.28 5.70 2.60
C GLY A 379 18.54 4.96 3.92
N ASP A 380 17.56 4.22 4.45
CA ASP A 380 17.68 3.44 5.69
C ASP A 380 18.74 2.34 5.52
N PRO A 381 19.90 2.41 6.21
CA PRO A 381 20.97 1.43 6.03
C PRO A 381 20.56 0.01 6.45
N SER A 382 19.54 -0.13 7.30
CA SER A 382 19.01 -1.44 7.71
C SER A 382 18.18 -2.15 6.63
N ARG A 383 17.86 -1.44 5.54
CA ARG A 383 17.07 -1.93 4.40
C ARG A 383 17.88 -2.08 3.11
N ARG A 384 19.21 -2.07 3.16
CA ARG A 384 20.03 -2.26 1.95
C ARG A 384 19.73 -3.59 1.25
N ASP A 385 19.59 -4.67 2.01
CA ASP A 385 19.29 -6.01 1.51
C ASP A 385 17.83 -6.16 1.00
N TRP A 386 16.95 -5.19 1.24
CA TRP A 386 15.55 -5.21 0.80
C TRP A 386 15.41 -5.01 -0.70
N LEU A 387 16.37 -4.34 -1.36
CA LEU A 387 16.38 -4.06 -2.80
C LEU A 387 16.16 -5.30 -3.66
N ASP A 388 16.81 -6.41 -3.32
CA ASP A 388 16.74 -7.67 -4.07
C ASP A 388 15.42 -8.41 -3.86
N THR A 389 14.59 -8.00 -2.89
CA THR A 389 13.28 -8.58 -2.57
C THR A 389 12.10 -7.82 -3.20
N ILE A 390 12.36 -6.82 -4.03
CA ILE A 390 11.31 -5.97 -4.63
C ILE A 390 10.65 -6.69 -5.82
N GLU A 391 9.55 -7.38 -5.54
CA GLU A 391 8.67 -7.98 -6.55
C GLU A 391 7.87 -6.90 -7.33
N LEU A 392 8.29 -6.64 -8.57
CA LEU A 392 7.59 -5.80 -9.54
C LEU A 392 7.20 -6.63 -10.74
N ARG A 393 5.91 -6.67 -11.08
CA ARG A 393 5.38 -7.42 -12.22
C ARG A 393 4.28 -6.65 -12.93
N SER A 394 4.06 -6.95 -14.21
CA SER A 394 2.95 -6.38 -14.99
C SER A 394 1.60 -6.95 -14.54
N VAL A 395 0.50 -6.33 -14.97
CA VAL A 395 -0.87 -6.84 -14.74
C VAL A 395 -1.03 -8.27 -15.26
N GLU A 396 -0.47 -8.57 -16.43
CA GLU A 396 -0.52 -9.88 -17.08
C GLU A 396 0.29 -10.93 -16.31
N GLU A 397 1.49 -10.56 -15.84
CA GLU A 397 2.36 -11.43 -15.05
C GLU A 397 1.75 -11.76 -13.67
N TRP A 398 1.17 -10.75 -12.99
CA TRP A 398 0.41 -10.98 -11.77
C TRP A 398 -0.79 -11.89 -12.01
N ARG A 399 -1.57 -11.65 -13.07
CA ARG A 399 -2.74 -12.49 -13.43
C ARG A 399 -2.36 -13.93 -13.73
N ALA A 400 -1.26 -14.16 -14.45
CA ALA A 400 -0.74 -15.49 -14.72
C ALA A 400 -0.37 -16.25 -13.44
N ARG A 401 0.03 -15.53 -12.39
CA ARG A 401 0.36 -16.06 -11.06
C ARG A 401 -0.84 -16.12 -10.10
N GLY A 402 -2.06 -15.85 -10.56
CA GLY A 402 -3.27 -15.85 -9.74
C GLY A 402 -3.54 -14.58 -8.95
N TRP A 403 -2.90 -13.46 -9.28
CA TRP A 403 -3.04 -12.17 -8.59
C TRP A 403 -3.66 -11.09 -9.48
N VAL A 404 -4.40 -10.14 -8.89
CA VAL A 404 -4.96 -8.98 -9.60
C VAL A 404 -4.64 -7.68 -8.86
N PRO A 405 -4.37 -6.56 -9.57
CA PRO A 405 -4.24 -5.25 -8.94
C PRO A 405 -5.49 -4.85 -8.15
N ARG A 406 -5.29 -4.21 -7.00
CA ARG A 406 -6.36 -3.57 -6.23
C ARG A 406 -6.96 -2.40 -7.03
N PRO A 407 -8.27 -2.11 -6.92
CA PRO A 407 -8.87 -0.95 -7.59
C PRO A 407 -8.27 0.41 -7.21
N GLU A 408 -7.58 0.48 -6.07
CA GLU A 408 -6.92 1.68 -5.53
C GLU A 408 -5.38 1.56 -5.53
N ALA A 409 -4.82 0.56 -6.23
CA ALA A 409 -3.38 0.34 -6.31
C ALA A 409 -2.65 1.53 -6.94
N ALA A 410 -1.50 1.88 -6.38
CA ALA A 410 -0.62 2.91 -6.94
C ALA A 410 0.23 2.31 -8.07
N GLU A 411 -0.32 2.33 -9.30
CA GLU A 411 0.37 1.83 -10.48
C GLU A 411 1.67 2.59 -10.79
N LEU A 412 2.68 1.85 -11.24
CA LEU A 412 3.95 2.39 -11.71
C LEU A 412 3.93 2.35 -13.24
N LEU A 413 4.00 3.53 -13.86
CA LEU A 413 3.80 3.71 -15.31
C LEU A 413 5.14 3.83 -16.02
N VAL A 414 5.35 3.04 -17.07
CA VAL A 414 6.58 3.07 -17.86
C VAL A 414 6.26 3.08 -19.35
N PRO A 415 6.94 3.91 -20.17
CA PRO A 415 6.88 3.78 -21.62
C PRO A 415 7.55 2.47 -22.07
N SER A 416 6.77 1.53 -22.62
CA SER A 416 7.32 0.36 -23.32
C SER A 416 8.05 0.79 -24.59
N GLY A 417 8.99 -0.04 -25.07
CA GLY A 417 9.73 0.19 -26.32
C GLY A 417 8.88 0.27 -27.61
N GLN A 418 7.56 0.07 -27.52
CA GLN A 418 6.60 0.26 -28.62
C GLN A 418 5.76 1.55 -28.48
N GLY A 419 6.06 2.43 -27.51
CA GLY A 419 5.31 3.65 -27.26
C GLY A 419 3.93 3.44 -26.62
N ARG A 420 3.70 2.26 -26.03
CA ARG A 420 2.53 1.98 -25.18
C ARG A 420 2.91 2.09 -23.70
N GLU A 421 1.99 2.49 -22.86
CA GLU A 421 2.19 2.48 -21.40
C GLU A 421 2.16 1.03 -20.90
N ALA A 422 3.12 0.69 -20.04
CA ALA A 422 3.19 -0.56 -19.31
C ALA A 422 2.97 -0.27 -17.83
N HIS A 423 2.10 -1.06 -17.20
CA HIS A 423 1.62 -0.85 -15.83
C HIS A 423 2.23 -1.93 -14.93
N TYR A 424 3.08 -1.51 -13.99
CA TYR A 424 3.73 -2.38 -13.02
C TYR A 424 3.15 -2.16 -11.62
N PHE A 425 3.10 -3.24 -10.85
CA PHE A 425 2.53 -3.26 -9.51
C PHE A 425 3.48 -4.00 -8.56
N LEU A 426 3.58 -3.52 -7.32
CA LEU A 426 4.27 -4.24 -6.26
C LEU A 426 3.42 -5.41 -5.75
N ARG A 427 4.07 -6.33 -5.03
CA ARG A 427 3.42 -7.37 -4.23
C ARG A 427 2.27 -6.85 -3.35
N ASP A 428 2.47 -5.70 -2.71
CA ASP A 428 1.47 -5.08 -1.82
C ASP A 428 0.27 -4.46 -2.57
N ASP A 429 0.40 -4.20 -3.86
CA ASP A 429 -0.64 -3.58 -4.68
C ASP A 429 -1.66 -4.59 -5.23
N VAL A 430 -1.40 -5.89 -5.09
CA VAL A 430 -2.22 -6.97 -5.65
C VAL A 430 -3.00 -7.74 -4.57
N LEU A 431 -3.96 -8.55 -5.02
CA LEU A 431 -4.77 -9.49 -4.24
C LEU A 431 -4.82 -10.85 -4.93
N VAL A 432 -4.96 -11.93 -4.16
CA VAL A 432 -5.22 -13.27 -4.69
C VAL A 432 -6.58 -13.29 -5.39
N ALA A 433 -6.60 -13.58 -6.68
CA ALA A 433 -7.79 -13.90 -7.46
C ALA A 433 -7.96 -15.41 -7.69
N ASP A 434 -6.85 -16.12 -7.88
CA ASP A 434 -6.80 -17.58 -7.95
C ASP A 434 -5.81 -18.11 -6.91
N ARG A 435 -6.34 -18.79 -5.89
CA ARG A 435 -5.56 -19.29 -4.76
C ARG A 435 -4.70 -20.50 -5.11
N LEU A 436 -5.05 -21.28 -6.14
CA LEU A 436 -4.24 -22.41 -6.57
C LEU A 436 -3.02 -21.90 -7.33
N ALA A 437 -3.23 -21.06 -8.34
CA ALA A 437 -2.15 -20.46 -9.12
C ALA A 437 -1.22 -19.59 -8.25
N ALA A 438 -1.75 -18.92 -7.22
CA ALA A 438 -0.95 -18.19 -6.25
C ALA A 438 -0.03 -19.09 -5.42
N LEU A 439 -0.54 -20.22 -4.91
CA LEU A 439 0.26 -21.18 -4.13
C LEU A 439 1.29 -21.92 -4.98
N GLU A 440 0.96 -22.24 -6.24
CA GLU A 440 1.91 -22.82 -7.19
C GLU A 440 3.02 -21.81 -7.53
N SER A 441 2.66 -20.55 -7.77
CA SER A 441 3.62 -19.46 -8.03
C SER A 441 4.51 -19.11 -6.84
N GLU A 442 4.08 -19.36 -5.60
CA GLU A 442 4.90 -19.15 -4.38
C GLU A 442 5.89 -20.30 -4.13
N ALA A 443 5.68 -21.46 -4.78
CA ALA A 443 6.58 -22.60 -4.74
C ALA A 443 7.65 -22.60 -5.86
N GLU A 444 7.47 -21.78 -6.90
CA GLU A 444 8.48 -21.56 -7.94
C GLU A 444 9.60 -20.64 -7.46
N ALA A 445 10.85 -21.00 -7.73
CA ALA A 445 11.98 -20.10 -7.52
C ALA A 445 11.84 -18.85 -8.40
N GLU A 446 12.09 -17.66 -7.83
CA GLU A 446 12.13 -16.43 -8.62
C GLU A 446 13.25 -16.51 -9.68
N PRO A 447 13.00 -16.04 -10.92
CA PRO A 447 14.05 -15.93 -11.91
C PRO A 447 15.03 -14.83 -11.50
N ASP A 448 16.34 -15.09 -11.67
CA ASP A 448 17.40 -14.13 -11.37
C ASP A 448 17.13 -12.76 -12.02
N ASN A 449 17.34 -11.67 -11.28
CA ASN A 449 17.17 -10.29 -11.77
C ASN A 449 18.28 -9.85 -12.75
N VAL A 450 18.83 -10.77 -13.53
CA VAL A 450 19.94 -10.55 -14.47
C VAL A 450 19.42 -10.27 -15.88
N ALA A 451 20.11 -9.41 -16.63
CA ALA A 451 19.76 -9.09 -18.00
C ALA A 451 19.75 -10.34 -18.90
N LEU A 452 18.73 -10.42 -19.76
CA LEU A 452 18.63 -11.47 -20.78
C LEU A 452 19.89 -11.47 -21.65
N PHE A 453 20.35 -12.66 -22.00
CA PHE A 453 21.60 -12.85 -22.71
C PHE A 453 21.42 -13.66 -23.99
N ARG A 454 22.03 -13.21 -25.09
CA ARG A 454 22.14 -13.94 -26.36
C ARG A 454 23.61 -14.26 -26.66
N PRO A 455 23.97 -15.52 -26.96
CA PRO A 455 25.33 -15.90 -27.36
C PRO A 455 25.89 -15.12 -28.57
N GLY A 456 27.22 -15.16 -28.71
CA GLY A 456 27.95 -14.55 -29.80
C GLY A 456 27.47 -15.03 -31.19
N PRO A 457 27.60 -14.21 -32.24
CA PRO A 457 27.29 -14.68 -33.59
C PRO A 457 28.31 -15.74 -34.02
N ALA A 458 27.92 -16.66 -34.91
CA ALA A 458 28.70 -17.86 -35.22
C ALA A 458 30.06 -17.56 -35.90
N ASP A 459 30.17 -16.39 -36.53
CA ASP A 459 31.37 -15.85 -37.19
C ASP A 459 32.28 -15.03 -36.25
N ALA A 460 31.85 -14.74 -35.02
CA ALA A 460 32.72 -14.06 -34.05
C ALA A 460 33.90 -14.95 -33.62
N PRO A 461 35.10 -14.39 -33.42
CA PRO A 461 36.26 -15.09 -32.87
C PRO A 461 35.92 -15.92 -31.62
N ALA A 462 36.60 -17.04 -31.44
CA ALA A 462 36.34 -17.94 -30.31
C ALA A 462 36.84 -17.39 -28.95
N LEU A 463 37.71 -16.35 -28.96
CA LEU A 463 38.27 -15.70 -27.77
C LEU A 463 38.87 -16.70 -26.75
N ALA A 464 39.53 -17.75 -27.25
CA ALA A 464 40.05 -18.85 -26.43
C ALA A 464 41.07 -18.40 -25.35
N GLU A 465 41.78 -17.29 -25.59
CA GLU A 465 42.70 -16.66 -24.63
C GLU A 465 42.01 -16.13 -23.36
N PHE A 466 40.68 -15.94 -23.37
CA PHE A 466 39.88 -15.54 -22.22
C PHE A 466 39.21 -16.73 -21.50
N ALA A 467 39.19 -17.92 -22.09
CA ALA A 467 38.40 -19.06 -21.59
C ALA A 467 38.91 -19.65 -20.26
N GLU A 468 40.16 -19.38 -19.89
CA GLU A 468 40.73 -19.74 -18.58
C GLU A 468 40.70 -18.57 -17.57
N LEU A 469 40.24 -17.38 -17.98
CA LEU A 469 40.28 -16.14 -17.20
C LEU A 469 38.91 -15.67 -16.70
N ILE A 470 37.86 -15.91 -17.49
CA ILE A 470 36.48 -15.48 -17.20
C ILE A 470 35.47 -16.61 -17.51
N PRO A 471 34.30 -16.65 -16.85
CA PRO A 471 33.25 -17.63 -17.13
C PRO A 471 32.84 -17.67 -18.60
N TRP A 472 32.44 -18.85 -19.10
CA TRP A 472 31.97 -19.04 -20.49
C TRP A 472 30.90 -18.02 -20.92
N ARG A 473 29.98 -17.67 -20.00
CA ARG A 473 28.92 -16.67 -20.25
C ARG A 473 29.50 -15.29 -20.57
N GLU A 474 30.56 -14.90 -19.89
CA GLU A 474 31.26 -13.63 -20.15
C GLU A 474 32.04 -13.69 -21.47
N VAL A 475 32.70 -14.81 -21.79
CA VAL A 475 33.33 -15.00 -23.11
C VAL A 475 32.31 -14.79 -24.23
N GLU A 476 31.12 -15.37 -24.13
CA GLU A 476 30.05 -15.18 -25.11
C GLU A 476 29.51 -13.74 -25.16
N MET A 477 29.52 -13.00 -24.04
CA MET A 477 29.25 -11.55 -24.04
C MET A 477 30.33 -10.78 -24.82
N LEU A 478 31.61 -11.10 -24.63
CA LEU A 478 32.69 -10.48 -25.39
C LEU A 478 32.56 -10.76 -26.90
N ARG A 479 32.08 -11.97 -27.27
CA ARG A 479 31.81 -12.32 -28.68
C ARG A 479 30.68 -11.50 -29.31
N ASN A 480 29.75 -10.93 -28.53
CA ASN A 480 28.70 -10.06 -29.08
C ASN A 480 29.24 -8.73 -29.63
N LEU A 481 30.39 -8.27 -29.15
CA LEU A 481 31.06 -7.04 -29.60
C LEU A 481 31.45 -7.08 -31.09
N TRP A 482 31.58 -8.28 -31.67
CA TRP A 482 31.75 -8.50 -33.11
C TRP A 482 30.63 -7.84 -33.94
N ARG A 483 29.39 -7.81 -33.44
CA ARG A 483 28.24 -7.15 -34.10
C ARG A 483 28.44 -5.65 -34.27
N TYR A 484 29.30 -5.05 -33.45
CA TYR A 484 29.62 -3.62 -33.43
C TYR A 484 31.00 -3.32 -34.07
N ARG A 485 31.58 -4.31 -34.77
CA ARG A 485 32.94 -4.27 -35.34
C ARG A 485 34.05 -4.01 -34.31
N LEU A 486 33.86 -4.53 -33.11
CA LEU A 486 34.85 -4.46 -32.04
C LEU A 486 35.49 -5.84 -31.81
N VAL A 487 36.81 -5.86 -31.60
CA VAL A 487 37.59 -7.07 -31.29
C VAL A 487 38.37 -6.84 -30.02
N VAL A 488 38.25 -7.78 -29.07
CA VAL A 488 38.99 -7.77 -27.81
C VAL A 488 40.21 -8.68 -27.93
N SER A 489 41.34 -8.27 -27.36
CA SER A 489 42.52 -9.13 -27.21
C SER A 489 43.30 -8.81 -25.94
N LEU A 490 44.11 -9.76 -25.45
CA LEU A 490 45.09 -9.51 -24.40
C LEU A 490 46.36 -8.82 -24.98
N PRO A 491 47.15 -8.07 -24.17
CA PRO A 491 48.35 -7.36 -24.63
C PRO A 491 49.46 -8.29 -25.12
N THR A 492 49.46 -9.54 -24.65
CA THR A 492 50.42 -10.59 -25.00
C THR A 492 49.99 -11.43 -26.21
N SER A 493 48.80 -11.20 -26.76
CA SER A 493 48.30 -11.96 -27.90
C SER A 493 48.98 -11.54 -29.19
N ASP A 494 49.61 -12.50 -29.85
CA ASP A 494 50.34 -12.30 -31.10
C ASP A 494 49.38 -11.70 -32.17
N PRO A 495 49.75 -10.63 -32.90
CA PRO A 495 48.88 -9.97 -33.87
C PRO A 495 48.71 -10.79 -35.17
N GLY A 496 48.17 -11.99 -35.05
CA GLY A 496 47.96 -12.95 -36.13
C GLY A 496 46.80 -12.57 -37.06
N ALA A 497 47.15 -12.12 -38.27
CA ALA A 497 46.34 -12.15 -39.49
C ALA A 497 44.84 -11.83 -39.36
N ALA A 498 44.50 -10.55 -39.12
CA ALA A 498 43.19 -10.04 -39.53
C ALA A 498 43.14 -9.92 -41.06
N ASP A 499 42.01 -10.29 -41.66
CA ASP A 499 41.73 -10.13 -43.09
C ASP A 499 41.71 -8.61 -43.42
N PRO A 500 42.56 -8.09 -44.33
CA PRO A 500 42.77 -6.66 -44.50
C PRO A 500 41.54 -5.85 -44.96
N ASP A 501 40.47 -6.52 -45.42
CA ASP A 501 39.24 -5.88 -45.88
C ASP A 501 38.22 -5.54 -44.75
N VAL A 502 38.45 -5.93 -43.48
CA VAL A 502 37.48 -5.70 -42.40
C VAL A 502 38.05 -4.88 -41.24
N THR A 503 37.87 -3.56 -41.31
CA THR A 503 38.24 -2.57 -40.28
C THR A 503 37.43 -2.72 -38.99
N HIS A 504 37.89 -3.60 -38.12
CA HIS A 504 37.46 -3.70 -36.72
C HIS A 504 38.31 -2.81 -35.81
N LEU A 505 37.66 -2.17 -34.83
CA LEU A 505 38.33 -1.47 -33.73
C LEU A 505 38.81 -2.49 -32.70
N ARG A 506 40.08 -2.40 -32.29
CA ARG A 506 40.70 -3.36 -31.37
C ARG A 506 40.85 -2.75 -29.98
N PHE A 507 40.33 -3.44 -28.97
CA PHE A 507 40.52 -3.12 -27.56
C PHE A 507 41.48 -4.12 -26.93
N SER A 508 42.59 -3.61 -26.38
CA SER A 508 43.58 -4.41 -25.64
C SER A 508 43.34 -4.20 -24.15
N VAL A 509 43.01 -5.25 -23.39
CA VAL A 509 42.67 -5.15 -21.97
C VAL A 509 43.79 -5.73 -21.12
N ASP A 510 44.41 -4.89 -20.30
CA ASP A 510 45.42 -5.32 -19.32
C ASP A 510 44.78 -6.16 -18.22
N GLN A 511 45.49 -7.18 -17.76
CA GLN A 511 45.09 -7.96 -16.58
C GLN A 511 45.47 -7.19 -15.32
N VAL A 512 44.48 -6.83 -14.50
CA VAL A 512 44.66 -6.17 -13.21
C VAL A 512 44.34 -7.19 -12.10
N GLU A 513 45.27 -7.37 -11.15
CA GLU A 513 45.11 -8.34 -10.07
C GLU A 513 43.89 -7.98 -9.19
N GLY A 514 42.91 -8.88 -9.12
CA GLY A 514 41.66 -8.71 -8.36
C GLY A 514 40.47 -8.12 -9.13
N GLU A 515 40.64 -7.74 -10.40
CA GLU A 515 39.57 -7.20 -11.26
C GLU A 515 39.22 -8.17 -12.40
N SER A 516 37.92 -8.38 -12.67
CA SER A 516 37.49 -9.16 -13.84
C SER A 516 37.86 -8.44 -15.13
N VAL A 517 38.43 -9.20 -16.08
CA VAL A 517 38.80 -8.70 -17.42
C VAL A 517 37.58 -8.11 -18.15
N THR A 518 36.39 -8.66 -17.90
CA THR A 518 35.12 -8.15 -18.45
C THR A 518 34.76 -6.78 -17.88
N VAL A 519 35.01 -6.53 -16.59
CA VAL A 519 34.79 -5.22 -15.94
C VAL A 519 35.77 -4.17 -16.47
N GLY A 520 37.05 -4.54 -16.64
CA GLY A 520 38.06 -3.70 -17.27
C GLY A 520 37.68 -3.29 -18.70
N LEU A 521 37.17 -4.24 -19.49
CA LEU A 521 36.66 -3.96 -20.84
C LEU A 521 35.41 -3.07 -20.82
N ILE A 522 34.44 -3.35 -19.96
CA ILE A 522 33.22 -2.54 -19.78
C ILE A 522 33.61 -1.07 -19.53
N ARG A 523 34.57 -0.81 -18.63
CA ARG A 523 35.08 0.54 -18.33
C ARG A 523 35.76 1.19 -19.54
N MET A 524 36.48 0.41 -20.35
CA MET A 524 37.13 0.88 -21.57
C MET A 524 36.13 1.27 -22.66
N ILE A 525 35.10 0.45 -22.89
CA ILE A 525 33.99 0.75 -23.82
C ILE A 525 33.20 1.96 -23.32
N ALA A 526 32.86 2.02 -22.02
CA ALA A 526 32.19 3.16 -21.40
C ALA A 526 32.98 4.47 -21.64
N THR A 527 34.29 4.46 -21.38
CA THR A 527 35.16 5.63 -21.65
C THR A 527 35.13 6.01 -23.14
N SER A 528 35.18 5.04 -24.05
CA SER A 528 35.11 5.29 -25.49
C SER A 528 33.78 5.89 -25.93
N VAL A 529 32.65 5.43 -25.39
CA VAL A 529 31.32 5.99 -25.70
C VAL A 529 31.18 7.40 -25.12
N LEU A 530 31.51 7.59 -23.84
CA LEU A 530 31.49 8.89 -23.16
C LEU A 530 32.36 9.93 -23.89
N THR A 531 33.58 9.59 -24.31
CA THR A 531 34.41 10.54 -25.10
C THR A 531 33.80 10.91 -26.45
N HIS A 532 33.06 10.00 -27.10
CA HIS A 532 32.47 10.24 -28.41
C HIS A 532 31.23 11.14 -28.32
N GLU A 533 30.39 10.95 -27.30
CA GLU A 533 29.22 11.83 -27.05
C GLU A 533 29.62 13.23 -26.56
N MET A 534 30.77 13.36 -25.86
CA MET A 534 31.18 14.60 -25.21
C MET A 534 31.72 15.70 -26.12
N GLY A 535 32.27 15.36 -27.29
CA GLY A 535 32.92 16.34 -28.16
C GLY A 535 34.09 17.08 -27.48
N THR A 536 35.26 16.43 -27.40
CA THR A 536 36.55 16.98 -26.90
C THR A 536 36.63 17.37 -25.41
N ALA A 537 35.54 17.33 -24.64
CA ALA A 537 35.62 17.49 -23.18
C ALA A 537 36.17 16.21 -22.51
N PRO A 538 37.01 16.33 -21.46
CA PRO A 538 37.60 15.17 -20.78
C PRO A 538 36.54 14.40 -19.97
N VAL A 539 36.45 13.08 -20.18
CA VAL A 539 35.61 12.18 -19.38
C VAL A 539 36.11 12.16 -17.93
N CYS A 540 35.21 12.34 -16.97
CA CYS A 540 35.53 12.10 -15.57
C CYS A 540 35.65 10.59 -15.34
N GLY A 541 36.77 10.11 -14.78
CA GLY A 541 36.99 8.68 -14.52
C GLY A 541 35.91 8.03 -13.66
N TRP A 542 35.24 8.83 -12.82
CA TRP A 542 34.08 8.41 -12.02
C TRP A 542 32.85 8.07 -12.87
N GLU A 543 32.55 8.81 -13.94
CA GLU A 543 31.39 8.52 -14.80
C GLU A 543 31.57 7.16 -15.51
N ALA A 544 32.78 6.86 -15.98
CA ALA A 544 33.10 5.54 -16.55
C ALA A 544 33.05 4.40 -15.52
N ALA A 545 33.38 4.68 -14.26
CA ALA A 545 33.23 3.72 -13.15
C ALA A 545 31.75 3.45 -12.82
N LEU A 546 30.91 4.49 -12.76
CA LEU A 546 29.46 4.37 -12.53
C LEU A 546 28.76 3.60 -13.66
N VAL A 547 29.14 3.85 -14.92
CA VAL A 547 28.66 3.04 -16.05
C VAL A 547 29.06 1.57 -15.90
N ALA A 548 30.30 1.31 -15.47
CA ALA A 548 30.80 -0.04 -15.32
C ALA A 548 30.11 -0.83 -14.19
N GLU A 549 29.87 -0.17 -13.06
CA GLU A 549 29.10 -0.70 -11.92
C GLU A 549 27.69 -1.14 -12.37
N VAL A 550 26.95 -0.23 -13.02
CA VAL A 550 25.58 -0.52 -13.49
C VAL A 550 25.57 -1.64 -14.52
N ALA A 551 26.46 -1.62 -15.52
CA ALA A 551 26.49 -2.65 -16.56
C ALA A 551 26.93 -4.02 -16.03
N ALA A 552 27.97 -4.10 -15.18
CA ALA A 552 28.49 -5.36 -14.67
C ALA A 552 27.46 -6.09 -13.79
N ARG A 553 26.81 -5.38 -12.85
CA ARG A 553 25.77 -5.93 -11.98
C ARG A 553 24.58 -6.45 -12.77
N ARG A 554 24.06 -5.66 -13.71
CA ARG A 554 22.89 -6.03 -14.52
C ARG A 554 23.20 -7.20 -15.45
N LEU A 555 24.41 -7.27 -15.98
CA LEU A 555 24.87 -8.43 -16.75
C LEU A 555 25.18 -9.65 -15.86
N GLY A 556 25.27 -9.52 -14.52
CA GLY A 556 25.66 -10.63 -13.64
C GLY A 556 27.10 -11.10 -13.91
N VAL A 557 28.01 -10.14 -14.05
CA VAL A 557 29.47 -10.34 -14.14
C VAL A 557 30.03 -10.30 -12.71
N GLU A 558 30.97 -11.19 -12.37
CA GLU A 558 31.64 -11.11 -11.07
C GLU A 558 32.51 -9.83 -11.02
N TYR A 559 32.21 -8.95 -10.06
CA TYR A 559 32.90 -7.67 -9.89
C TYR A 559 33.14 -7.42 -8.39
N HIS A 560 34.24 -6.75 -8.09
CA HIS A 560 34.43 -6.08 -6.81
C HIS A 560 34.07 -4.59 -7.01
N PRO A 561 33.24 -3.98 -6.15
CA PRO A 561 32.94 -2.55 -6.24
C PRO A 561 34.24 -1.74 -6.21
N ALA A 562 34.45 -0.90 -7.21
CA ALA A 562 35.63 -0.05 -7.25
C ALA A 562 35.60 0.97 -6.11
N SER A 563 36.73 1.29 -5.47
CA SER A 563 36.79 2.35 -4.43
C SER A 563 36.26 3.69 -4.95
N LEU A 564 36.50 3.93 -6.25
CA LEU A 564 35.98 5.05 -7.03
C LEU A 564 34.45 5.20 -6.99
N LEU A 565 33.68 4.15 -6.70
CA LEU A 565 32.22 4.23 -6.55
C LEU A 565 31.82 4.96 -5.26
N GLU A 566 32.40 4.56 -4.13
CA GLU A 566 32.13 5.23 -2.85
C GLU A 566 32.74 6.64 -2.85
N GLU A 567 33.93 6.82 -3.42
CA GLU A 567 34.54 8.14 -3.63
C GLU A 567 33.67 9.06 -4.52
N ALA A 568 33.03 8.51 -5.56
CA ALA A 568 32.10 9.24 -6.43
C ALA A 568 30.80 9.67 -5.73
N LEU A 569 30.31 8.86 -4.79
CA LEU A 569 29.04 9.10 -4.08
C LEU A 569 29.22 9.90 -2.76
N THR A 570 30.42 9.90 -2.16
CA THR A 570 30.74 10.63 -0.90
C THR A 570 31.59 11.90 -1.10
N ARG A 571 31.74 12.34 -2.36
CA ARG A 571 32.48 13.54 -2.78
C ARG A 571 32.07 14.85 -2.08
N GLU A 572 33.01 15.78 -1.98
CA GLU A 572 32.76 17.17 -1.51
C GLU A 572 31.95 18.01 -2.53
N GLU A 573 31.38 19.13 -2.05
CA GLU A 573 30.46 19.99 -2.79
C GLU A 573 30.98 20.43 -4.18
N GLY A 574 30.13 20.29 -5.21
CA GLY A 574 30.25 21.05 -6.46
C GLY A 574 30.47 20.27 -7.76
N ILE A 575 30.63 18.94 -7.72
CA ILE A 575 30.73 18.11 -8.93
C ILE A 575 29.35 17.52 -9.25
N GLN A 576 28.78 17.89 -10.40
CA GLN A 576 27.52 17.32 -10.90
C GLN A 576 27.79 16.20 -11.90
N PHE A 577 27.14 15.04 -11.72
CA PHE A 577 27.17 13.95 -12.70
C PHE A 577 26.11 14.13 -13.78
N ARG A 578 26.44 13.71 -15.00
CA ARG A 578 25.51 13.67 -16.13
C ARG A 578 24.79 12.34 -16.12
N TRP A 579 23.86 12.20 -15.18
CA TRP A 579 23.12 10.96 -14.94
C TRP A 579 22.37 10.45 -16.18
N ASP A 580 21.91 11.35 -17.06
CA ASP A 580 21.32 10.99 -18.35
C ASP A 580 22.31 10.26 -19.24
N VAL A 581 23.52 10.83 -19.41
CA VAL A 581 24.62 10.25 -20.19
C VAL A 581 25.13 8.94 -19.57
N ILE A 582 25.24 8.87 -18.23
CA ILE A 582 25.66 7.66 -17.51
C ILE A 582 24.70 6.50 -17.79
N TYR A 583 23.39 6.69 -17.57
CA TYR A 583 22.41 5.62 -17.78
C TYR A 583 22.23 5.27 -19.27
N GLN A 584 22.34 6.23 -20.20
CA GLN A 584 22.33 5.97 -21.65
C GLN A 584 23.57 5.18 -22.11
N THR A 585 24.74 5.50 -21.57
CA THR A 585 25.98 4.75 -21.83
C THR A 585 25.88 3.34 -21.26
N ALA A 586 25.39 3.18 -20.02
CA ALA A 586 25.18 1.87 -19.41
C ALA A 586 24.20 0.99 -20.21
N ALA A 587 23.08 1.56 -20.69
CA ALA A 587 22.15 0.87 -21.59
C ALA A 587 22.82 0.42 -22.90
N THR A 588 23.69 1.26 -23.46
CA THR A 588 24.43 0.98 -24.69
C THR A 588 25.45 -0.15 -24.50
N VAL A 589 26.22 -0.12 -23.41
CA VAL A 589 27.20 -1.17 -23.06
C VAL A 589 26.49 -2.50 -22.73
N GLU A 590 25.38 -2.46 -22.00
CA GLU A 590 24.53 -3.62 -21.76
C GLU A 590 23.98 -4.21 -23.06
N SER A 591 23.43 -3.39 -23.96
CA SER A 591 22.97 -3.81 -25.29
C SER A 591 24.11 -4.50 -26.07
N MET A 592 25.29 -3.89 -26.08
CA MET A 592 26.47 -4.42 -26.79
C MET A 592 26.87 -5.82 -26.29
N LEU A 593 26.87 -6.04 -24.98
CA LEU A 593 27.33 -7.28 -24.35
C LEU A 593 26.22 -8.34 -24.21
N SER A 594 24.98 -7.95 -23.95
CA SER A 594 23.81 -8.84 -23.90
C SER A 594 23.45 -9.41 -25.28
N GLY A 595 23.79 -8.67 -26.34
CA GLY A 595 23.61 -9.11 -27.73
C GLY A 595 22.25 -8.78 -28.34
N PHE A 596 21.44 -7.98 -27.67
CA PHE A 596 20.22 -7.38 -28.22
C PHE A 596 20.53 -6.02 -28.87
N PRO A 597 19.81 -5.59 -29.92
CA PRO A 597 19.93 -4.23 -30.43
C PRO A 597 19.30 -3.25 -29.43
N GLY A 598 20.01 -2.16 -29.14
CA GLY A 598 19.55 -1.03 -28.33
C GLY A 598 18.70 -0.02 -29.11
#